data_AF-A0A1M5H2W1-F1
#
_entry.id   AF-A0A1M5H2W1-F1
#
_cell.length_a   1.000
_cell.length_b   1.000
_cell.length_c   1.000
_cell.angle_alpha   90.00
_cell.angle_beta   90.00
_cell.angle_gamma   90.00
#
_symmetry.space_group_name_H-M   'P 1'
#
loop_
_entity.id
_entity.type
_entity.pdbx_description
1 polymer ?
#
loop_
_entity_poly.entity_id
_entity_poly.type
_entity_poly.pdbx_seq_one_letter_code
_entity_poly.pdbx_strand_id
1 'polypeptide(L)'
;MKKSPETMLAICDNLAAGLSYSGAAVAAGVAPRTMWLWIKNSQRGDEDLIIPFLGEDGVPFYKAVTAARRIMLHEARSRFERRSYLGHDQIVTFGGRVCWQEEPRAVGLDPDTRELLGFERDGLIRDANGACIPLTEHHEPPVAAVLRVLEVAFDEYTPKTKTNVTQNVSGIVGVQVVKAMTGPPAIPPAPVPPPQLEILPDPDDAVALAELLGDEPDDIDGGNGDDPVDEPEPEPEMVAAPEPGPIMIQTAPPPEYVAGPNPLIQPRDGRRPLSDLERDLLSRLPSALNRKA
;
A
#
# COMPACT_ATOMS: atom_id res chain seq x y z
N MET A 1 20.87 -26.55 0.77
CA MET A 1 21.91 -25.72 0.11
C MET A 1 22.90 -25.26 1.17
N LYS A 2 24.19 -25.23 0.88
CA LYS A 2 25.26 -25.03 1.88
C LYS A 2 25.47 -23.54 2.16
N LYS A 3 25.72 -23.20 3.43
CA LYS A 3 26.17 -21.88 3.91
C LYS A 3 27.46 -21.52 3.15
N SER A 4 27.41 -20.52 2.27
CA SER A 4 28.58 -20.06 1.51
C SER A 4 28.62 -18.52 1.41
N PRO A 5 29.80 -17.90 1.33
CA PRO A 5 29.93 -16.45 1.13
C PRO A 5 29.22 -15.96 -0.13
N GLU A 6 29.33 -16.71 -1.24
CA GLU A 6 28.71 -16.38 -2.52
C GLU A 6 27.18 -16.31 -2.44
N THR A 7 26.54 -17.27 -1.74
CA THR A 7 25.08 -17.25 -1.57
C THR A 7 24.63 -16.09 -0.69
N MET A 8 25.42 -15.72 0.33
CA MET A 8 25.14 -14.57 1.17
C MET A 8 25.29 -13.24 0.41
N LEU A 9 26.27 -13.14 -0.50
CA LEU A 9 26.42 -11.99 -1.38
C LEU A 9 25.25 -11.86 -2.36
N ALA A 10 24.87 -12.96 -3.00
CA ALA A 10 23.71 -12.98 -3.89
C ALA A 10 22.42 -12.52 -3.18
N ILE A 11 22.23 -12.90 -1.91
CA ILE A 11 21.10 -12.40 -1.11
C ILE A 11 21.18 -10.87 -0.93
N CYS A 12 22.36 -10.33 -0.61
CA CYS A 12 22.55 -8.89 -0.41
C CYS A 12 22.35 -8.11 -1.72
N ASP A 13 22.85 -8.63 -2.85
CA ASP A 13 22.68 -8.01 -4.17
C ASP A 13 21.22 -8.00 -4.59
N ASN A 14 20.51 -9.12 -4.41
CA ASN A 14 19.08 -9.21 -4.70
C ASN A 14 18.25 -8.26 -3.80
N LEU A 15 18.63 -8.12 -2.52
CA LEU A 15 18.02 -7.14 -1.63
C LEU A 15 18.27 -5.70 -2.10
N ALA A 16 19.51 -5.38 -2.46
CA ALA A 16 19.87 -4.06 -2.97
C ALA A 16 19.12 -3.73 -4.28
N ALA A 17 18.83 -4.73 -5.11
CA ALA A 17 18.06 -4.60 -6.34
C ALA A 17 16.55 -4.32 -6.14
N GLY A 18 16.02 -4.48 -4.92
CA GLY A 18 14.60 -4.19 -4.62
C GLY A 18 13.73 -5.39 -4.27
N LEU A 19 14.29 -6.61 -4.15
CA LEU A 19 13.49 -7.77 -3.77
C LEU A 19 13.16 -7.74 -2.26
N SER A 20 12.04 -8.35 -1.91
CA SER A 20 11.69 -8.60 -0.50
C SER A 20 12.67 -9.60 0.12
N TYR A 21 12.73 -9.66 1.45
CA TYR A 21 13.56 -10.64 2.17
C TYR A 21 13.32 -12.10 1.72
N SER A 22 12.04 -12.49 1.55
CA SER A 22 11.71 -13.82 1.06
C SER A 22 12.10 -14.00 -0.40
N GLY A 23 11.83 -13.01 -1.25
CA GLY A 23 12.18 -13.05 -2.67
C GLY A 23 13.70 -13.14 -2.90
N ALA A 24 14.49 -12.36 -2.18
CA ALA A 24 15.95 -12.37 -2.28
C ALA A 24 16.56 -13.70 -1.80
N ALA A 25 16.02 -14.29 -0.73
CA ALA A 25 16.42 -15.62 -0.27
C ALA A 25 16.11 -16.70 -1.33
N VAL A 26 14.88 -16.69 -1.86
CA VAL A 26 14.44 -17.67 -2.87
C VAL A 26 15.24 -17.52 -4.17
N ALA A 27 15.50 -16.29 -4.62
CA ALA A 27 16.32 -16.01 -5.80
C ALA A 27 17.77 -16.50 -5.64
N ALA A 28 18.29 -16.50 -4.41
CA ALA A 28 19.59 -17.07 -4.08
C ALA A 28 19.55 -18.59 -3.77
N GLY A 29 18.40 -19.26 -3.93
CA GLY A 29 18.22 -20.69 -3.66
C GLY A 29 18.15 -21.08 -2.18
N VAL A 30 17.99 -20.11 -1.28
CA VAL A 30 17.95 -20.32 0.18
C VAL A 30 16.52 -20.21 0.71
N ALA A 31 16.11 -21.17 1.54
CA ALA A 31 14.82 -21.07 2.22
C ALA A 31 14.79 -19.83 3.12
N PRO A 32 13.72 -19.00 3.12
CA PRO A 32 13.66 -17.75 3.89
C PRO A 32 13.96 -17.93 5.39
N ARG A 33 13.50 -19.05 5.98
CA ARG A 33 13.77 -19.39 7.38
C ARG A 33 15.27 -19.56 7.67
N THR A 34 16.00 -20.14 6.73
CA THR A 34 17.45 -20.36 6.83
C THR A 34 18.22 -19.04 6.77
N MET A 35 17.82 -18.11 5.89
CA MET A 35 18.40 -16.77 5.85
C MET A 35 18.21 -16.04 7.19
N TRP A 36 17.01 -16.09 7.78
CA TRP A 36 16.78 -15.49 9.10
C TRP A 36 17.62 -16.12 10.21
N LEU A 37 17.86 -17.43 10.14
CA LEU A 37 18.77 -18.12 11.06
C LEU A 37 20.21 -17.61 10.89
N TRP A 38 20.67 -17.41 9.65
CA TRP A 38 22.00 -16.84 9.38
C TRP A 38 22.11 -15.41 9.91
N ILE A 39 21.09 -14.57 9.73
CA ILE A 39 21.10 -13.21 10.30
C ILE A 39 21.25 -13.26 11.83
N LYS A 40 20.48 -14.13 12.51
CA LYS A 40 20.56 -14.30 13.97
C LYS A 40 21.92 -14.84 14.43
N ASN A 41 22.48 -15.80 13.71
CA ASN A 41 23.79 -16.38 14.05
C ASN A 41 24.93 -15.38 13.81
N SER A 42 24.83 -14.58 12.75
CA SER A 42 25.77 -13.49 12.46
C SER A 42 25.75 -12.41 13.55
N GLN A 43 24.57 -12.08 14.10
CA GLN A 43 24.46 -11.18 15.26
C GLN A 43 25.11 -11.75 16.53
N ARG A 44 25.20 -13.07 16.66
CA ARG A 44 25.87 -13.75 17.77
C ARG A 44 27.40 -13.84 17.59
N GLY A 45 27.94 -13.37 16.46
CA GLY A 45 29.38 -13.35 16.20
C GLY A 45 29.92 -14.63 15.56
N ASP A 46 29.09 -15.38 14.82
CA ASP A 46 29.55 -16.54 14.05
C ASP A 46 30.52 -16.10 12.92
N GLU A 47 31.78 -16.53 13.01
CA GLU A 47 32.88 -16.13 12.12
C GLU A 47 32.67 -16.62 10.68
N ASP A 48 31.95 -17.74 10.50
CA ASP A 48 31.59 -18.27 9.18
C ASP A 48 30.62 -17.35 8.40
N LEU A 49 30.02 -16.37 9.07
CA LEU A 49 29.04 -15.44 8.50
C LEU A 49 29.64 -14.05 8.28
N ILE A 50 30.95 -14.01 8.07
CA ILE A 50 31.70 -12.83 7.70
C ILE A 50 31.93 -12.89 6.18
N ILE A 51 31.51 -11.82 5.49
CA ILE A 51 31.56 -11.74 4.03
C ILE A 51 32.22 -10.41 3.59
N PRO A 52 32.86 -10.39 2.41
CA PRO A 52 33.33 -9.14 1.81
C PRO A 52 32.15 -8.42 1.15
N PHE A 53 31.81 -7.20 1.58
CA PHE A 53 30.65 -6.46 1.05
C PHE A 53 31.01 -5.00 0.77
N LEU A 54 30.66 -4.49 -0.42
CA LEU A 54 30.95 -3.11 -0.87
C LEU A 54 32.43 -2.70 -0.78
N GLY A 55 33.35 -3.64 -1.03
CA GLY A 55 34.79 -3.39 -0.98
C GLY A 55 35.39 -3.39 0.43
N GLU A 56 34.58 -3.61 1.47
CA GLU A 56 35.06 -3.89 2.82
C GLU A 56 35.14 -5.40 3.04
N ASP A 57 36.33 -5.89 3.38
CA ASP A 57 36.52 -7.25 3.85
C ASP A 57 36.11 -7.37 5.32
N GLY A 58 35.57 -8.51 5.72
CA GLY A 58 35.32 -8.78 7.14
C GLY A 58 33.97 -8.29 7.68
N VAL A 59 32.97 -8.05 6.82
CA VAL A 59 31.65 -7.54 7.26
C VAL A 59 30.76 -8.69 7.74
N PRO A 60 30.22 -8.63 8.97
CA PRO A 60 29.20 -9.58 9.42
C PRO A 60 27.95 -9.50 8.54
N PHE A 61 27.42 -10.65 8.14
CA PHE A 61 26.25 -10.77 7.26
C PHE A 61 25.05 -9.91 7.67
N TYR A 62 24.73 -9.80 8.96
CA TYR A 62 23.61 -8.94 9.40
C TYR A 62 23.82 -7.44 9.09
N LYS A 63 25.08 -6.97 9.13
CA LYS A 63 25.43 -5.59 8.76
C LYS A 63 25.35 -5.41 7.25
N ALA A 64 25.85 -6.38 6.47
CA ALA A 64 25.74 -6.38 5.02
C ALA A 64 24.28 -6.33 4.55
N VAL A 65 23.39 -7.13 5.16
CA VAL A 65 21.94 -7.10 4.89
C VAL A 65 21.31 -5.73 5.22
N THR A 66 21.75 -5.11 6.32
CA THR A 66 21.27 -3.77 6.72
C THR A 66 21.73 -2.70 5.73
N ALA A 67 22.98 -2.78 5.28
CA ALA A 67 23.55 -1.89 4.27
C ALA A 67 22.86 -2.07 2.91
N ALA A 68 22.65 -3.31 2.45
CA ALA A 68 21.91 -3.63 1.23
C ALA A 68 20.49 -3.04 1.25
N ARG A 69 19.77 -3.18 2.37
CA ARG A 69 18.45 -2.54 2.52
C ARG A 69 18.52 -1.02 2.45
N ARG A 70 19.59 -0.41 2.97
CA ARG A 70 19.77 1.03 2.90
C ARG A 70 19.97 1.50 1.46
N ILE A 71 20.77 0.75 0.67
CA ILE A 71 20.95 0.99 -0.77
C ILE A 71 19.59 0.89 -1.49
N MET A 72 18.83 -0.17 -1.22
CA MET A 72 17.50 -0.36 -1.77
C MET A 72 16.56 0.83 -1.47
N LEU A 73 16.59 1.38 -0.25
CA LEU A 73 15.80 2.55 0.13
C LEU A 73 16.26 3.83 -0.58
N HIS A 74 17.57 3.98 -0.82
CA HIS A 74 18.08 5.10 -1.62
C HIS A 74 17.62 5.00 -3.08
N GLU A 75 17.63 3.82 -3.67
CA GLU A 75 17.12 3.59 -5.01
C GLU A 75 15.60 3.84 -5.10
N ALA A 76 14.83 3.35 -4.12
CA ALA A 76 13.40 3.61 -4.03
C ALA A 76 13.10 5.12 -3.91
N ARG A 77 13.90 5.83 -3.12
CA ARG A 77 13.82 7.29 -3.00
C ARG A 77 14.11 7.95 -4.35
N SER A 78 15.17 7.58 -5.06
CA SER A 78 15.51 8.13 -6.38
C SER A 78 14.37 7.93 -7.40
N ARG A 79 13.72 6.77 -7.38
CA ARG A 79 12.56 6.49 -8.25
C ARG A 79 11.35 7.33 -7.88
N PHE A 80 11.06 7.47 -6.59
CA PHE A 80 9.97 8.30 -6.09
C PHE A 80 10.18 9.77 -6.46
N GLU A 81 11.39 10.27 -6.22
CA GLU A 81 11.84 11.59 -6.64
C GLU A 81 11.60 11.79 -8.13
N ARG A 82 12.14 10.91 -9.00
CA ARG A 82 11.95 10.98 -10.45
C ARG A 82 10.46 11.05 -10.84
N ARG A 83 9.63 10.21 -10.24
CA ARG A 83 8.17 10.18 -10.47
C ARG A 83 7.47 11.45 -10.00
N SER A 84 7.97 12.10 -8.95
CA SER A 84 7.42 13.36 -8.45
C SER A 84 7.64 14.53 -9.40
N TYR A 85 8.68 14.51 -10.24
CA TYR A 85 8.92 15.59 -11.21
C TYR A 85 8.31 15.28 -12.58
N LEU A 86 8.48 14.03 -13.04
CA LEU A 86 8.18 13.64 -14.41
C LEU A 86 6.81 12.97 -14.57
N GLY A 87 6.14 12.58 -13.49
CA GLY A 87 4.98 11.70 -13.59
C GLY A 87 5.39 10.24 -13.89
N HIS A 88 4.45 9.47 -14.44
CA HIS A 88 4.71 8.09 -14.85
C HIS A 88 3.79 7.67 -15.99
N ASP A 89 4.30 6.78 -16.84
CA ASP A 89 3.51 6.18 -17.92
C ASP A 89 2.87 4.89 -17.40
N GLN A 90 1.58 4.75 -17.63
CA GLN A 90 0.81 3.55 -17.32
C GLN A 90 0.38 2.87 -18.61
N ILE A 91 0.52 1.55 -18.67
CA ILE A 91 0.00 0.76 -19.78
C ILE A 91 -1.52 0.72 -19.67
N VAL A 92 -2.20 1.12 -20.74
CA VAL A 92 -3.66 1.11 -20.81
C VAL A 92 -4.12 -0.34 -20.95
N THR A 93 -5.02 -0.75 -20.06
CA THR A 93 -5.64 -2.07 -20.11
C THR A 93 -7.16 -1.91 -20.11
N PHE A 94 -7.83 -2.67 -20.97
CA PHE A 94 -9.28 -2.70 -21.06
C PHE A 94 -9.75 -4.15 -20.97
N GLY A 95 -10.67 -4.45 -20.04
CA GLY A 95 -11.16 -5.81 -19.82
C GLY A 95 -10.06 -6.82 -19.45
N GLY A 96 -9.00 -6.38 -18.76
CA GLY A 96 -7.85 -7.23 -18.40
C GLY A 96 -6.90 -7.54 -19.56
N ARG A 97 -7.09 -6.94 -20.74
CA ARG A 97 -6.21 -7.07 -21.90
C ARG A 97 -5.44 -5.78 -22.13
N VAL A 98 -4.19 -5.91 -22.58
CA VAL A 98 -3.35 -4.77 -22.96
C VAL A 98 -3.90 -4.17 -24.26
N CYS A 99 -4.13 -2.86 -24.25
CA CYS A 99 -4.44 -2.12 -25.46
C CYS A 99 -3.13 -1.85 -26.21
N TRP A 100 -3.11 -2.10 -27.50
CA TRP A 100 -1.94 -1.86 -28.35
C TRP A 100 -2.06 -0.51 -29.04
N GLN A 101 -0.92 0.08 -29.37
CA GLN A 101 -0.88 1.36 -30.06
C GLN A 101 -1.23 1.15 -31.55
N GLU A 102 -2.27 1.84 -32.00
CA GLU A 102 -2.69 1.84 -33.40
C GLU A 102 -1.85 2.84 -34.21
N GLU A 103 -1.54 2.51 -35.46
CA GLU A 103 -0.87 3.40 -36.40
C GLU A 103 -1.83 4.54 -36.76
N PRO A 104 -1.52 5.82 -36.44
CA PRO A 104 -2.46 6.93 -36.63
C PRO A 104 -2.94 7.11 -38.07
N ARG A 105 -2.14 6.65 -39.05
CA ARG A 105 -2.45 6.72 -40.48
C ARG A 105 -3.33 5.56 -40.97
N ALA A 106 -3.38 4.46 -40.22
CA ALA A 106 -4.17 3.27 -40.54
C ALA A 106 -5.54 3.25 -39.85
N VAL A 107 -5.77 4.14 -38.87
CA VAL A 107 -7.03 4.26 -38.14
C VAL A 107 -8.18 4.55 -39.12
N GLY A 108 -9.21 3.71 -39.07
CA GLY A 108 -10.42 3.84 -39.90
C GLY A 108 -10.32 3.29 -41.32
N LEU A 109 -9.14 2.81 -41.75
CA LEU A 109 -8.99 2.12 -43.03
C LEU A 109 -9.43 0.65 -42.92
N ASP A 110 -9.96 0.12 -44.01
CA ASP A 110 -10.26 -1.31 -44.14
C ASP A 110 -8.96 -2.15 -44.18
N PRO A 111 -8.92 -3.38 -43.64
CA PRO A 111 -7.71 -4.21 -43.62
C PRO A 111 -7.06 -4.40 -44.99
N ASP A 112 -7.86 -4.51 -46.05
CA ASP A 112 -7.34 -4.73 -47.40
C ASP A 112 -6.74 -3.44 -47.98
N THR A 113 -7.28 -2.28 -47.58
CA THR A 113 -6.71 -0.97 -47.94
C THR A 113 -5.42 -0.68 -47.17
N ARG A 114 -5.29 -1.16 -45.92
CA ARG A 114 -4.07 -1.02 -45.12
C ARG A 114 -2.89 -1.78 -45.75
N GLU A 115 -3.14 -3.02 -46.15
CA GLU A 115 -2.13 -3.85 -46.81
C GLU A 115 -1.68 -3.23 -48.14
N LEU A 116 -2.63 -2.66 -48.91
CA LEU A 116 -2.32 -1.95 -50.16
C LEU A 116 -1.43 -0.72 -49.95
N LEU A 117 -1.57 -0.04 -48.81
CA LEU A 117 -0.75 1.12 -48.44
C LEU A 117 0.58 0.74 -47.76
N GLY A 118 0.85 -0.56 -47.61
CA GLY A 118 2.08 -1.09 -47.01
C GLY A 118 2.07 -1.13 -45.49
N PHE A 119 0.92 -0.98 -44.85
CA PHE A 119 0.74 -1.21 -43.41
C PHE A 119 0.33 -2.66 -43.13
N GLU A 120 0.57 -3.14 -41.92
CA GLU A 120 0.09 -4.44 -41.50
C GLU A 120 -1.45 -4.45 -41.38
N ARG A 121 -2.08 -5.61 -41.61
CA ARG A 121 -3.55 -5.74 -41.65
C ARG A 121 -4.22 -5.37 -40.33
N ASP A 122 -3.55 -5.64 -39.21
CA ASP A 122 -4.01 -5.29 -37.87
C ASP A 122 -3.94 -3.78 -37.59
N GLY A 123 -3.09 -3.04 -38.31
CA GLY A 123 -2.92 -1.59 -38.18
C GLY A 123 -2.21 -1.19 -36.88
N LEU A 124 -1.44 -2.09 -36.28
CA LEU A 124 -0.73 -1.86 -35.02
C LEU A 124 0.72 -1.44 -35.26
N ILE A 125 1.25 -0.62 -34.36
CA ILE A 125 2.67 -0.27 -34.37
C ILE A 125 3.48 -1.40 -33.73
N ARG A 126 4.58 -1.77 -34.39
CA ARG A 126 5.55 -2.75 -33.89
C ARG A 126 6.92 -2.12 -33.66
N ASP A 127 7.61 -2.64 -32.66
CA ASP A 127 9.02 -2.35 -32.40
C ASP A 127 9.92 -3.02 -33.46
N ALA A 128 11.21 -2.68 -33.48
CA ALA A 128 12.22 -3.28 -34.36
C ALA A 128 12.31 -4.82 -34.27
N ASN A 129 11.82 -5.40 -33.16
CA ASN A 129 11.74 -6.83 -32.92
C ASN A 129 10.42 -7.48 -33.41
N GLY A 130 9.54 -6.72 -34.06
CA GLY A 130 8.23 -7.19 -34.52
C GLY A 130 7.17 -7.37 -33.43
N ALA A 131 7.44 -6.92 -32.20
CA ALA A 131 6.48 -6.97 -31.09
C ALA A 131 5.57 -5.73 -31.09
N CYS A 132 4.28 -5.91 -30.81
CA CYS A 132 3.33 -4.79 -30.72
C CYS A 132 3.70 -3.85 -29.57
N ILE A 133 3.60 -2.54 -29.80
CA ILE A 133 3.87 -1.53 -28.77
C ILE A 133 2.58 -1.30 -27.97
N PRO A 134 2.61 -1.42 -26.63
CA PRO A 134 1.42 -1.16 -25.82
C PRO A 134 1.07 0.33 -25.81
N LEU A 135 -0.23 0.63 -25.78
CA LEU A 135 -0.71 2.00 -25.59
C LEU A 135 -0.38 2.45 -24.15
N THR A 136 0.32 3.56 -24.02
CA THR A 136 0.68 4.17 -22.74
C THR A 136 -0.06 5.48 -22.53
N GLU A 137 -0.60 5.66 -21.33
CA GLU A 137 -1.16 6.92 -20.85
C GLU A 137 -0.18 7.57 -19.88
N HIS A 138 0.14 8.84 -20.12
CA HIS A 138 1.01 9.60 -19.23
C HIS A 138 0.20 10.21 -18.09
N HIS A 139 0.48 9.81 -16.85
CA HIS A 139 -0.08 10.43 -15.67
C HIS A 139 0.87 11.50 -15.11
N GLU A 140 0.34 12.71 -14.99
CA GLU A 140 1.00 13.82 -14.32
C GLU A 140 1.49 13.45 -12.90
N PRO A 141 2.55 14.10 -12.41
CA PRO A 141 3.06 13.83 -11.09
C PRO A 141 2.00 14.05 -10.02
N PRO A 142 1.82 13.09 -9.08
CA PRO A 142 0.82 13.25 -8.04
C PRO A 142 1.20 14.42 -7.13
N VAL A 143 0.30 15.39 -6.99
CA VAL A 143 0.53 16.63 -6.22
C VAL A 143 1.02 16.35 -4.80
N ALA A 144 0.50 15.31 -4.15
CA ALA A 144 0.95 14.89 -2.84
C ALA A 144 2.43 14.50 -2.81
N ALA A 145 2.93 13.80 -3.84
CA ALA A 145 4.34 13.43 -3.91
C ALA A 145 5.23 14.66 -4.15
N VAL A 146 4.79 15.57 -5.03
CA VAL A 146 5.47 16.85 -5.29
C VAL A 146 5.61 17.64 -4.00
N LEU A 147 4.52 17.82 -3.24
CA LEU A 147 4.53 18.54 -1.98
C LEU A 147 5.47 17.89 -0.96
N ARG A 148 5.50 16.56 -0.85
CA ARG A 148 6.45 15.86 0.05
C ARG A 148 7.91 16.10 -0.33
N VAL A 149 8.22 16.12 -1.63
CA VAL A 149 9.59 16.40 -2.08
C VAL A 149 9.94 17.87 -1.82
N LEU A 150 9.01 18.80 -2.04
CA LEU A 150 9.20 20.23 -1.75
C LEU A 150 9.36 20.49 -0.24
N GLU A 151 8.57 19.84 0.62
CA GLU A 151 8.69 19.91 2.09
C GLU A 151 10.10 19.50 2.57
N VAL A 152 10.69 18.47 1.96
CA VAL A 152 12.03 17.99 2.32
C VAL A 152 13.12 18.93 1.79
N ALA A 153 12.93 19.51 0.61
CA ALA A 153 13.92 20.39 -0.03
C ALA A 153 13.90 21.82 0.56
N PHE A 154 12.74 22.31 0.96
CA PHE A 154 12.53 23.72 1.31
C PHE A 154 11.64 23.86 2.56
N ASP A 155 12.16 24.52 3.59
CA ASP A 155 11.44 24.76 4.86
C ASP A 155 10.18 25.66 4.71
N GLU A 156 10.03 26.34 3.57
CA GLU A 156 8.86 27.17 3.27
C GLU A 156 7.60 26.34 3.03
N TYR A 157 7.75 25.14 2.46
CA TYR A 157 6.63 24.25 2.14
C TYR A 157 6.30 23.30 3.30
N THR A 158 7.14 23.24 4.34
CA THR A 158 6.86 22.47 5.54
C THR A 158 5.59 23.00 6.23
N PRO A 159 4.59 22.15 6.51
CA PRO A 159 3.38 22.58 7.22
C PRO A 159 3.75 23.05 8.63
N LYS A 160 3.66 24.36 8.88
CA LYS A 160 3.92 24.98 10.18
C LYS A 160 2.60 25.13 10.94
N THR A 161 2.38 24.33 11.97
CA THR A 161 1.27 24.51 12.90
C THR A 161 1.62 25.60 13.91
N LYS A 162 0.96 26.76 13.83
CA LYS A 162 0.99 27.76 14.89
C LYS A 162 -0.14 27.47 15.87
N THR A 163 0.16 26.71 16.93
CA THR A 163 -0.78 26.51 18.04
C THR A 163 -0.64 27.67 19.02
N ASN A 164 -1.58 28.63 18.98
CA ASN A 164 -1.71 29.61 20.05
C ASN A 164 -2.36 28.92 21.24
N VAL A 165 -1.55 28.42 22.17
CA VAL A 165 -2.03 27.92 23.46
C VAL A 165 -2.30 29.13 24.35
N THR A 166 -3.51 29.67 24.29
CA THR A 166 -4.01 30.63 25.27
C THR A 166 -4.33 29.86 26.55
N GLN A 167 -3.30 29.57 27.36
CA GLN A 167 -3.50 28.97 28.67
C GLN A 167 -4.14 30.04 29.56
N ASN A 168 -5.45 29.95 29.78
CA ASN A 168 -6.13 30.67 30.85
C ASN A 168 -5.62 30.11 32.19
N VAL A 169 -4.48 30.60 32.65
CA VAL A 169 -4.02 30.39 34.04
C VAL A 169 -4.82 31.33 34.92
N SER A 170 -6.10 31.00 35.11
CA SER A 170 -6.91 31.61 36.16
C SER A 170 -6.66 30.87 37.46
N GLY A 171 -5.71 31.38 38.24
CA GLY A 171 -5.65 31.25 39.70
C GLY A 171 -5.33 29.86 40.27
N ILE A 172 -4.13 29.72 40.84
CA ILE A 172 -3.90 29.61 42.29
C ILE A 172 -2.39 29.48 42.51
N VAL A 173 -1.84 30.40 43.29
CA VAL A 173 -0.51 30.31 43.89
C VAL A 173 -0.52 29.12 44.85
N GLY A 174 0.22 28.07 44.52
CA GLY A 174 0.44 26.93 45.39
C GLY A 174 1.29 25.89 44.69
N VAL A 175 2.47 25.61 45.24
CA VAL A 175 3.28 24.45 44.83
C VAL A 175 2.49 23.20 45.20
N GLN A 176 1.70 22.67 44.28
CA GLN A 176 1.14 21.33 44.41
C GLN A 176 2.13 20.34 43.82
N VAL A 177 2.75 19.57 44.71
CA VAL A 177 3.42 18.33 44.36
C VAL A 177 2.34 17.42 43.76
N VAL A 178 2.41 17.20 42.46
CA VAL A 178 1.53 16.28 41.75
C VAL A 178 1.89 14.86 42.21
N LYS A 179 1.12 14.31 43.16
CA LYS A 179 1.17 12.89 43.47
C LYS A 179 0.74 12.15 42.20
N ALA A 180 1.62 11.30 41.67
CA ALA A 180 1.32 10.49 40.49
C ALA A 180 0.01 9.72 40.72
N MET A 181 -1.04 10.07 39.98
CA MET A 181 -2.28 9.29 39.94
C MET A 181 -1.97 7.98 39.20
N THR A 182 -1.71 6.92 39.96
CA THR A 182 -1.73 5.55 39.45
C THR A 182 -3.19 5.11 39.32
N GLY A 183 -3.76 5.34 38.14
CA GLY A 183 -5.11 4.88 37.78
C GLY A 183 -5.52 5.41 36.41
N PRO A 184 -6.24 4.63 35.58
CA PRO A 184 -6.73 5.10 34.29
C PRO A 184 -7.69 6.30 34.49
N PRO A 185 -7.69 7.27 33.56
CA PRO A 185 -8.49 8.48 33.68
C PRO A 185 -9.98 8.15 33.80
N ALA A 186 -10.69 8.83 34.71
CA ALA A 186 -12.12 8.68 34.87
C ALA A 186 -12.83 9.13 33.58
N ILE A 187 -13.55 8.21 32.95
CA ILE A 187 -14.36 8.47 31.76
C ILE A 187 -15.52 9.38 32.20
N PRO A 188 -15.77 10.53 31.53
CA PRO A 188 -16.93 11.36 31.83
C PRO A 188 -18.23 10.56 31.58
N PRO A 189 -19.30 10.80 32.36
CA PRO A 189 -20.57 10.10 32.16
C PRO A 189 -21.11 10.34 30.75
N ALA A 190 -21.62 9.28 30.13
CA ALA A 190 -22.13 9.32 28.76
C ALA A 190 -23.26 10.37 28.62
N PRO A 191 -23.31 11.12 27.52
CA PRO A 191 -24.42 12.03 27.25
C PRO A 191 -25.73 11.25 27.09
N VAL A 192 -26.83 11.85 27.57
CA VAL A 192 -28.19 11.30 27.48
C VAL A 192 -28.51 10.98 26.00
N PRO A 193 -29.01 9.77 25.69
CA PRO A 193 -29.35 9.43 24.31
C PRO A 193 -30.46 10.36 23.79
N PRO A 194 -30.41 10.77 22.51
CA PRO A 194 -31.49 11.55 21.91
C PRO A 194 -32.80 10.74 21.91
N PRO A 195 -33.96 11.41 21.95
CA PRO A 195 -35.26 10.75 21.95
C PRO A 195 -35.38 9.86 20.71
N GLN A 196 -35.70 8.58 20.93
CA GLN A 196 -35.99 7.63 19.87
C GLN A 196 -37.33 8.03 19.23
N LEU A 197 -37.30 8.36 17.94
CA LEU A 197 -38.51 8.51 17.14
C LEU A 197 -39.09 7.11 16.91
N GLU A 198 -40.28 6.84 17.43
CA GLU A 198 -41.07 5.67 17.08
C GLU A 198 -41.47 5.80 15.60
N ILE A 199 -40.88 4.95 14.75
CA ILE A 199 -41.30 4.80 13.36
C ILE A 199 -42.54 3.91 13.40
N LEU A 200 -43.70 4.51 13.18
CA LEU A 200 -44.93 3.78 12.90
C LEU A 200 -44.72 2.99 11.59
N PRO A 201 -44.98 1.67 11.56
CA PRO A 201 -44.91 0.91 10.31
C PRO A 201 -46.00 1.39 9.36
N ASP A 202 -45.62 1.71 8.12
CA ASP A 202 -46.55 2.03 7.04
C ASP A 202 -47.42 0.80 6.72
N PRO A 203 -48.72 0.97 6.42
CA PRO A 203 -49.68 -0.12 6.27
C PRO A 203 -49.42 -1.03 5.06
N ASP A 204 -48.52 -0.65 4.16
CA ASP A 204 -48.29 -1.36 2.91
C ASP A 204 -47.33 -2.56 3.06
N ASP A 205 -46.49 -2.59 4.09
CA ASP A 205 -45.54 -3.69 4.34
C ASP A 205 -46.18 -4.92 5.02
N ALA A 206 -47.36 -4.77 5.61
CA ALA A 206 -48.08 -5.86 6.28
C ALA A 206 -48.79 -6.80 5.29
N VAL A 207 -49.10 -6.33 4.08
CA VAL A 207 -49.83 -7.10 3.05
C VAL A 207 -48.91 -8.09 2.34
N ALA A 208 -47.65 -7.72 2.11
CA ALA A 208 -46.66 -8.58 1.44
C ALA A 208 -46.22 -9.78 2.29
N LEU A 209 -46.26 -9.67 3.63
CA LEU A 209 -45.90 -10.76 4.54
C LEU A 209 -47.06 -11.77 4.74
N ALA A 210 -48.32 -11.31 4.59
CA ALA A 210 -49.50 -12.15 4.71
C ALA A 210 -49.71 -13.06 3.48
N GLU A 211 -49.24 -12.65 2.29
CA GLU A 211 -49.36 -13.42 1.05
C GLU A 211 -48.33 -14.56 0.94
N LEU A 212 -47.26 -14.51 1.75
CA LEU A 212 -46.20 -15.52 1.80
C LEU A 212 -46.49 -16.67 2.79
N LEU A 213 -47.56 -16.57 3.60
CA LEU A 213 -47.77 -17.42 4.79
C LEU A 213 -49.17 -18.09 4.92
N GLY A 214 -50.00 -18.13 3.88
CA GLY A 214 -51.21 -19.00 3.86
C GLY A 214 -50.93 -20.31 3.10
N ASP A 215 -51.41 -21.50 3.45
CA ASP A 215 -52.42 -21.92 4.43
C ASP A 215 -52.22 -23.45 4.64
N GLU A 216 -52.42 -23.92 5.87
CA GLU A 216 -52.35 -25.32 6.36
C GLU A 216 -53.61 -26.11 5.89
N PRO A 217 -53.73 -27.46 6.04
CA PRO A 217 -53.98 -28.04 7.38
C PRO A 217 -53.47 -29.47 7.66
N ASP A 218 -53.31 -29.70 8.97
CA ASP A 218 -53.20 -30.98 9.67
C ASP A 218 -54.37 -31.94 9.43
N ASP A 219 -54.09 -33.25 9.53
CA ASP A 219 -55.00 -34.20 10.19
C ASP A 219 -54.22 -35.41 10.76
N ILE A 220 -54.48 -35.69 12.04
CA ILE A 220 -53.94 -36.78 12.88
C ILE A 220 -54.95 -37.93 12.90
N ASP A 221 -54.54 -39.18 12.65
CA ASP A 221 -55.06 -40.36 13.37
C ASP A 221 -54.11 -41.57 13.29
N GLY A 222 -54.07 -42.38 14.36
CA GLY A 222 -53.03 -43.39 14.64
C GLY A 222 -53.31 -44.83 14.24
N GLY A 223 -52.35 -45.73 14.56
CA GLY A 223 -52.51 -47.19 14.42
C GLY A 223 -51.20 -47.99 14.34
N ASN A 224 -50.98 -48.90 15.29
CA ASN A 224 -49.88 -49.89 15.41
C ASN A 224 -49.68 -50.81 14.17
N GLY A 225 -48.44 -51.31 13.98
CA GLY A 225 -48.16 -52.54 13.22
C GLY A 225 -46.67 -52.82 12.98
N ASP A 226 -46.23 -54.04 13.33
CA ASP A 226 -44.85 -54.55 13.41
C ASP A 226 -44.11 -54.82 12.07
N ASP A 227 -42.76 -54.84 12.21
CA ASP A 227 -41.77 -55.73 11.56
C ASP A 227 -41.12 -55.41 10.18
N PRO A 228 -39.86 -55.89 9.96
CA PRO A 228 -38.74 -55.14 9.37
C PRO A 228 -38.47 -55.52 7.90
N VAL A 229 -37.46 -54.91 7.23
CA VAL A 229 -36.48 -55.54 6.31
C VAL A 229 -35.64 -54.52 5.51
N ASP A 230 -34.32 -54.76 5.55
CA ASP A 230 -33.19 -54.49 4.62
C ASP A 230 -32.80 -53.08 4.13
N GLU A 231 -31.62 -52.67 4.63
CA GLU A 231 -30.55 -51.88 4.01
C GLU A 231 -30.32 -52.17 2.50
N PRO A 232 -29.88 -51.19 1.69
CA PRO A 232 -28.43 -50.86 1.65
C PRO A 232 -28.11 -49.37 1.49
N GLU A 233 -27.26 -48.84 2.38
CA GLU A 233 -26.45 -47.63 2.10
C GLU A 233 -25.41 -47.94 1.02
N PRO A 234 -25.09 -46.99 0.12
CA PRO A 234 -23.81 -46.32 0.35
C PRO A 234 -23.70 -44.85 -0.14
N GLU A 235 -22.74 -44.20 0.53
CA GLU A 235 -21.93 -43.02 0.20
C GLU A 235 -22.34 -41.65 0.82
N PRO A 236 -21.44 -41.03 1.63
CA PRO A 236 -21.74 -39.80 2.35
C PRO A 236 -21.69 -38.58 1.43
N GLU A 237 -22.81 -37.87 1.32
CA GLU A 237 -22.86 -36.53 0.76
C GLU A 237 -21.99 -35.58 1.61
N MET A 238 -21.06 -34.89 0.95
CA MET A 238 -20.24 -33.86 1.55
C MET A 238 -21.14 -32.71 2.02
N VAL A 239 -21.14 -32.48 3.33
CA VAL A 239 -21.77 -31.33 3.98
C VAL A 239 -21.22 -30.05 3.36
N ALA A 240 -22.05 -29.33 2.60
CA ALA A 240 -21.77 -27.98 2.14
C ALA A 240 -21.65 -27.05 3.36
N ALA A 241 -20.55 -26.32 3.44
CA ALA A 241 -20.30 -25.34 4.49
C ALA A 241 -21.37 -24.22 4.47
N PRO A 242 -21.83 -23.72 5.63
CA PRO A 242 -22.79 -22.63 5.68
C PRO A 242 -22.17 -21.33 5.13
N GLU A 243 -22.90 -20.66 4.24
CA GLU A 243 -22.49 -19.37 3.66
C GLU A 243 -22.30 -18.29 4.74
N PRO A 244 -21.23 -17.48 4.68
CA PRO A 244 -21.05 -16.37 5.62
C PRO A 244 -22.03 -15.23 5.31
N GLY A 245 -22.92 -14.94 6.25
CA GLY A 245 -23.83 -13.79 6.19
C GLY A 245 -23.11 -12.43 6.13
N PRO A 246 -23.83 -11.36 5.76
CA PRO A 246 -23.23 -10.06 5.45
C PRO A 246 -22.56 -9.39 6.66
N ILE A 247 -21.28 -9.04 6.49
CA ILE A 247 -20.48 -8.30 7.47
C ILE A 247 -20.90 -6.82 7.43
N MET A 248 -21.61 -6.36 8.46
CA MET A 248 -21.91 -4.94 8.66
C MET A 248 -20.65 -4.20 9.16
N ILE A 249 -19.99 -3.45 8.27
CA ILE A 249 -18.84 -2.61 8.62
C ILE A 249 -19.36 -1.29 9.20
N GLN A 250 -19.27 -1.15 10.52
CA GLN A 250 -19.55 0.08 11.23
C GLN A 250 -18.31 1.00 11.13
N THR A 251 -18.33 1.97 10.21
CA THR A 251 -17.22 2.93 10.04
C THR A 251 -17.25 4.00 11.13
N ALA A 252 -16.43 3.82 12.17
CA ALA A 252 -16.00 4.93 13.02
C ALA A 252 -14.95 5.79 12.26
N PRO A 253 -14.98 7.13 12.37
CA PRO A 253 -13.93 7.97 11.80
C PRO A 253 -12.57 7.66 12.46
N PRO A 254 -11.46 7.69 11.70
CA PRO A 254 -10.15 7.30 12.23
C PRO A 254 -9.68 8.28 13.32
N PRO A 255 -9.01 7.80 14.38
CA PRO A 255 -8.39 8.68 15.36
C PRO A 255 -7.31 9.54 14.70
N GLU A 256 -7.35 10.85 14.95
CA GLU A 256 -6.37 11.81 14.46
C GLU A 256 -4.94 11.36 14.82
N TYR A 257 -4.12 11.14 13.79
CA TYR A 257 -2.73 10.78 13.93
C TYR A 257 -1.92 12.00 14.39
N VAL A 258 -1.65 12.08 15.69
CA VAL A 258 -0.69 13.04 16.24
C VAL A 258 0.71 12.41 16.18
N ALA A 259 1.49 12.80 15.17
CA ALA A 259 2.88 12.38 15.05
C ALA A 259 3.71 12.94 16.21
N GLY A 260 4.27 12.07 17.06
CA GLY A 260 5.27 12.46 18.05
C GLY A 260 6.58 12.91 17.38
N PRO A 261 7.38 13.77 18.03
CA PRO A 261 8.62 14.30 17.45
C PRO A 261 9.63 13.16 17.24
N ASN A 262 10.02 12.96 15.98
CA ASN A 262 10.98 11.94 15.58
C ASN A 262 12.42 12.48 15.84
N PRO A 263 13.23 11.85 16.72
CA PRO A 263 14.54 12.37 17.12
C PRO A 263 15.62 12.33 16.00
N LEU A 264 15.28 11.85 14.81
CA LEU A 264 16.16 11.75 13.64
C LEU A 264 16.12 12.98 12.71
N ILE A 265 15.24 13.94 12.96
CA ILE A 265 15.16 15.20 12.22
C ILE A 265 15.57 16.31 13.17
N GLN A 266 16.88 16.44 13.41
CA GLN A 266 17.38 17.69 13.96
C GLN A 266 17.19 18.76 12.87
N PRO A 267 16.45 19.85 13.13
CA PRO A 267 16.36 20.95 12.19
C PRO A 267 17.78 21.48 12.00
N ARG A 268 18.33 21.31 10.79
CA ARG A 268 19.56 22.01 10.42
C ARG A 268 19.29 23.50 10.58
N ASP A 269 20.11 24.14 11.39
CA ASP A 269 20.01 25.53 11.79
C ASP A 269 19.64 26.47 10.64
N GLY A 270 18.80 27.45 11.00
CA GLY A 270 18.11 28.36 10.09
C GLY A 270 19.00 29.03 9.04
N ARG A 271 18.38 29.26 7.87
CA ARG A 271 18.78 30.23 6.84
C ARG A 271 20.27 30.23 6.52
N ARG A 272 20.76 29.16 5.90
CA ARG A 272 21.94 29.32 5.04
C ARG A 272 21.52 30.14 3.81
N PRO A 273 22.18 31.27 3.50
CA PRO A 273 21.94 31.95 2.23
C PRO A 273 22.29 31.00 1.09
N LEU A 274 21.51 31.03 -0.01
CA LEU A 274 21.80 30.23 -1.21
C LEU A 274 23.26 30.39 -1.59
N SER A 275 23.95 29.27 -1.79
CA SER A 275 25.34 29.25 -2.23
C SER A 275 25.48 29.87 -3.62
N ASP A 276 26.65 30.42 -3.92
CA ASP A 276 26.89 31.11 -5.19
C ASP A 276 26.67 30.19 -6.41
N LEU A 277 26.91 28.89 -6.24
CA LEU A 277 26.66 27.86 -7.26
C LEU A 277 25.16 27.61 -7.46
N GLU A 278 24.35 27.62 -6.40
CA GLU A 278 22.89 27.51 -6.51
C GLU A 278 22.28 28.75 -7.18
N ARG A 279 22.83 29.95 -6.89
CA ARG A 279 22.41 31.20 -7.54
C ARG A 279 22.76 31.22 -9.03
N ASP A 280 23.94 30.73 -9.40
CA ASP A 280 24.38 30.63 -10.79
C ASP A 280 23.62 29.55 -11.57
N LEU A 281 23.22 28.45 -10.93
CA LEU A 281 22.33 27.47 -11.56
C LEU A 281 20.90 28.01 -11.74
N LEU A 282 20.39 28.75 -10.76
CA LEU A 282 19.07 29.39 -10.85
C LEU A 282 19.02 30.48 -11.93
N SER A 283 20.11 31.23 -12.14
CA SER A 283 20.19 32.26 -13.18
C SER A 283 20.29 31.71 -14.60
N ARG A 284 20.74 30.45 -14.75
CA ARG A 284 20.86 29.74 -16.03
C ARG A 284 19.59 28.99 -16.44
N LEU A 285 18.62 28.83 -15.55
CA LEU A 285 17.32 28.28 -15.94
C LEU A 285 16.63 29.26 -16.89
N PRO A 286 16.12 28.79 -18.05
CA PRO A 286 15.37 29.65 -18.95
C PRO A 286 14.17 30.21 -18.17
N SER A 287 14.06 31.53 -18.13
CA SER A 287 12.97 32.26 -17.46
C SER A 287 11.64 32.06 -18.20
N ALA A 288 11.15 30.83 -18.26
CA ALA A 288 9.87 30.46 -18.86
C ALA A 288 8.66 30.92 -18.02
N LEU A 289 8.83 31.96 -17.19
CA LEU A 289 7.79 32.61 -16.40
C LEU A 289 7.82 34.14 -16.51
N ASN A 290 8.44 34.71 -17.54
CA ASN A 290 8.04 36.05 -18.02
C ASN A 290 6.72 35.94 -18.82
N ARG A 291 5.66 35.45 -18.16
CA ARG A 291 4.29 35.81 -18.52
C ARG A 291 3.95 37.09 -17.77
N LYS A 292 4.17 38.23 -18.43
CA LYS A 292 3.38 39.46 -18.24
C LYS A 292 3.74 40.47 -19.33
N ALA A 293 2.97 40.45 -20.41
CA ALA A 293 2.29 41.58 -21.04
C ALA A 293 1.51 41.05 -22.24
#